data_AF-A0A6I3I2S9-F1
#
_entry.id   AF-A0A6I3I2S9-F1
#
_cell.length_a   1.000
_cell.length_b   1.000
_cell.length_c   1.000
_cell.angle_alpha   90.00
_cell.angle_beta   90.00
_cell.angle_gamma   90.00
#
_symmetry.space_group_name_H-M   'P 1'
#
loop_
_entity.id
_entity.type
_entity.pdbx_description
1 polymer ?
#
loop_
_entity_poly.entity_id
_entity_poly.type
_entity_poly.pdbx_seq_one_letter_code
_entity_poly.pdbx_strand_id
1 'polypeptide(L)'
;MTQLSVNEIWVYPVKSMVGGTVESCLINELGIVGDRLWAVRDIDNGGIRGAKKLGGLMKLSAQFVNGSEVVEITLPDGSMVRSDDAQANDLVSRAIGANVQLEYLRPASDLDHYRRGAPSSDDMMEELR
;
A
#
# COMPACT_ATOMS: atom_id res chain seq x y z
N MET A 1 -20.29 34.26 8.16
CA MET A 1 -19.94 32.84 8.33
C MET A 1 -19.14 32.43 7.11
N THR A 2 -17.96 31.83 7.29
CA THR A 2 -17.18 31.31 6.17
C THR A 2 -17.72 29.93 5.82
N GLN A 3 -18.16 29.74 4.58
CA GLN A 3 -18.60 28.44 4.09
C GLN A 3 -17.38 27.68 3.58
N LEU A 4 -17.10 26.52 4.17
CA LEU A 4 -16.06 25.61 3.70
C LEU A 4 -16.70 24.63 2.71
N SER A 5 -15.96 24.30 1.65
CA SER A 5 -16.32 23.26 0.67
C SER A 5 -15.18 22.27 0.54
N VAL A 6 -15.54 21.00 0.31
CA VAL A 6 -14.57 19.94 -0.02
C VAL A 6 -14.23 20.09 -1.50
N ASN A 7 -12.94 20.22 -1.81
CA ASN A 7 -12.47 20.25 -3.20
C ASN A 7 -12.27 18.84 -3.76
N GLU A 8 -11.57 17.98 -3.00
CA GLU A 8 -11.23 16.62 -3.44
C GLU A 8 -11.24 15.66 -2.25
N ILE A 9 -11.51 14.39 -2.54
CA ILE A 9 -11.35 13.27 -1.61
C ILE A 9 -10.32 12.33 -2.22
N TRP A 10 -9.27 12.02 -1.46
CA TRP A 10 -8.19 11.15 -1.89
C TRP A 10 -8.22 9.83 -1.12
N VAL A 11 -8.09 8.72 -1.84
CA VAL A 11 -7.99 7.36 -1.29
C VAL A 11 -6.71 6.69 -1.75
N TYR A 12 -6.11 5.91 -0.86
CA TYR A 12 -4.82 5.24 -1.00
C TYR A 12 -4.99 3.75 -0.70
N PRO A 13 -5.48 2.96 -1.68
CA PRO A 13 -5.82 1.55 -1.47
C PRO A 13 -4.67 0.71 -0.92
N VAL A 14 -3.44 1.01 -1.37
CA VAL A 14 -2.21 0.32 -0.96
C VAL A 14 -1.29 1.26 -0.21
N LYS A 15 -0.84 0.85 0.97
CA LYS A 15 0.11 1.58 1.81
C LYS A 15 1.38 1.95 1.03
N SER A 16 1.67 3.25 0.96
CA SER A 16 2.85 3.85 0.32
C SER A 16 2.83 3.92 -1.22
N MET A 17 1.73 3.51 -1.87
CA MET A 17 1.51 3.77 -3.30
C MET A 17 0.73 5.07 -3.51
N VAL A 18 0.80 5.62 -4.71
CA VAL A 18 0.01 6.80 -5.12
C VAL A 18 -1.46 6.40 -5.21
N GLY A 19 -2.30 7.18 -4.55
CA GLY A 19 -3.74 7.00 -4.54
C GLY A 19 -4.46 7.68 -5.71
N GLY A 20 -5.77 7.73 -5.64
CA GLY A 20 -6.64 8.42 -6.60
C GLY A 20 -7.73 9.22 -5.92
N THR A 21 -8.45 10.02 -6.70
CA THR A 21 -9.59 10.80 -6.21
C THR A 21 -10.90 10.04 -6.37
N VAL A 22 -11.86 10.31 -5.48
CA VAL A 22 -13.23 9.79 -5.53
C VAL A 22 -14.24 10.91 -5.34
N GLU A 23 -15.43 10.75 -5.90
CA GLU A 23 -16.52 11.73 -5.77
C GLU A 23 -17.18 11.71 -4.38
N SER A 24 -17.19 10.54 -3.73
CA SER A 24 -17.76 10.35 -2.41
C SER A 24 -17.08 9.19 -1.69
N CYS A 25 -17.15 9.20 -0.36
CA CYS A 25 -16.65 8.12 0.47
C CYS A 25 -17.50 7.96 1.73
N LEU A 26 -17.40 6.79 2.36
CA LEU A 26 -17.92 6.57 3.71
C LEU A 26 -16.79 6.81 4.71
N ILE A 27 -17.12 7.40 5.86
CA ILE A 27 -16.17 7.64 6.95
C ILE A 27 -16.68 6.95 8.21
N ASN A 28 -15.78 6.27 8.91
CA ASN A 28 -16.02 5.73 10.25
C ASN A 28 -14.93 6.23 11.22
N GLU A 29 -14.91 5.70 12.44
CA GLU A 29 -13.94 6.08 13.49
C GLU A 29 -12.47 5.84 13.10
N LEU A 30 -12.21 5.00 12.09
CA LEU A 30 -10.87 4.71 11.57
C LEU A 30 -10.50 5.57 10.35
N GLY A 31 -11.42 6.36 9.81
CA GLY A 31 -11.23 7.20 8.62
C GLY A 31 -12.08 6.76 7.44
N ILE A 32 -11.57 6.96 6.22
CA ILE A 32 -12.27 6.54 5.00
C ILE A 32 -12.37 5.01 4.98
N VAL A 33 -13.59 4.51 4.85
CA VAL A 33 -13.87 3.08 4.72
C VAL A 33 -13.23 2.58 3.43
N GLY A 34 -12.40 1.55 3.56
CA GLY A 34 -11.67 0.97 2.44
C GLY A 34 -10.30 1.61 2.18
N ASP A 35 -9.92 2.69 2.85
CA ASP A 35 -8.58 3.23 2.68
C ASP A 35 -7.51 2.30 3.30
N ARG A 36 -6.35 2.17 2.62
CA ARG A 36 -5.18 1.40 3.07
C ARG A 36 -5.46 -0.05 3.48
N LEU A 37 -6.37 -0.72 2.76
CA LEU A 37 -6.66 -2.14 2.96
C LEU A 37 -5.54 -3.07 2.48
N TRP A 38 -4.58 -2.57 1.70
CA TRP A 38 -3.45 -3.35 1.22
C TRP A 38 -2.12 -2.79 1.71
N ALA A 39 -1.15 -3.67 1.88
CA ALA A 39 0.25 -3.31 2.12
C ALA A 39 1.18 -4.29 1.41
N VAL A 40 2.48 -3.98 1.39
CA VAL A 40 3.50 -4.93 0.98
C VAL A 40 4.23 -5.50 2.19
N ARG A 41 4.38 -6.82 2.22
CA ARG A 41 5.31 -7.53 3.09
C ARG A 41 6.64 -7.69 2.38
N ASP A 42 7.71 -7.34 3.06
CA ASP A 42 9.07 -7.69 2.65
C ASP A 42 9.32 -9.16 3.00
N ILE A 43 9.64 -9.98 2.01
CA ILE A 43 9.82 -11.43 2.20
C ILE A 43 11.22 -11.75 2.70
N ASP A 44 12.21 -10.96 2.31
CA ASP A 44 13.61 -11.21 2.67
C ASP A 44 13.87 -10.81 4.13
N ASN A 45 13.37 -9.64 4.55
CA ASN A 45 13.54 -9.14 5.92
C ASN A 45 12.34 -9.45 6.83
N GLY A 46 11.20 -9.80 6.25
CA GLY A 46 9.95 -10.01 6.98
C GLY A 46 9.21 -8.70 7.33
N GLY A 47 7.93 -8.86 7.66
CA GLY A 47 7.08 -7.78 8.13
C GLY A 47 6.59 -6.83 7.02
N ILE A 48 5.57 -6.04 7.37
CA ILE A 48 5.07 -4.99 6.47
C ILE A 48 6.07 -3.85 6.41
N ARG A 49 6.38 -3.40 5.19
CA ARG A 49 7.28 -2.27 4.90
C ARG A 49 6.56 -1.19 4.10
N GLY A 50 7.12 0.01 4.11
CA GLY A 50 6.57 1.16 3.36
C GLY A 50 7.68 1.94 2.68
N ALA A 51 7.32 3.09 2.10
CA ALA A 51 8.21 3.89 1.25
C ALA A 51 9.57 4.26 1.86
N LYS A 52 9.70 4.33 3.19
CA LYS A 52 10.98 4.59 3.84
C LYS A 52 12.04 3.52 3.53
N LYS A 53 11.63 2.25 3.49
CA LYS A 53 12.50 1.12 3.15
C LYS A 53 12.38 0.73 1.68
N LEU A 54 11.18 0.83 1.13
CA LEU A 54 10.86 0.43 -0.24
C LEU A 54 10.41 1.66 -1.03
N GLY A 55 11.34 2.58 -1.31
CA GLY A 55 11.05 3.84 -1.99
C GLY A 55 10.38 3.66 -3.36
N GLY A 56 10.61 2.53 -4.03
CA GLY A 56 9.96 2.16 -5.30
C GLY A 56 8.43 2.12 -5.23
N LEU A 57 7.84 1.90 -4.05
CA LEU A 57 6.38 1.90 -3.87
C LEU A 57 5.74 3.23 -4.25
N MET A 58 6.44 4.35 -4.06
CA MET A 58 5.93 5.68 -4.43
C MET A 58 5.88 5.92 -5.94
N LYS A 59 6.45 5.02 -6.74
CA LYS A 59 6.38 5.05 -8.21
C LYS A 59 5.19 4.24 -8.76
N LEU A 60 4.49 3.51 -7.89
CA LEU A 60 3.32 2.74 -8.23
C LEU A 60 2.07 3.54 -7.85
N SER A 61 1.00 3.44 -8.63
CA SER A 61 -0.32 3.92 -8.23
C SER A 61 -1.28 2.76 -8.06
N ALA A 62 -2.28 2.93 -7.19
CA ALA A 62 -3.29 1.91 -6.95
C ALA A 62 -4.68 2.54 -6.86
N GLN A 63 -5.66 1.85 -7.46
CA GLN A 63 -7.07 2.18 -7.39
C GLN A 63 -7.89 0.93 -7.09
N PHE A 64 -9.00 1.06 -6.37
CA PHE A 64 -9.93 -0.05 -6.18
C PHE A 64 -10.60 -0.40 -7.51
N VAL A 65 -10.71 -1.69 -7.79
CA VAL A 65 -11.59 -2.17 -8.86
C VAL A 65 -13.02 -2.06 -8.36
N ASN A 66 -13.85 -1.28 -9.07
CA ASN A 66 -15.22 -0.89 -8.72
C ASN A 66 -15.99 -1.95 -7.90
N GLY A 67 -16.30 -1.61 -6.65
CA GLY A 67 -17.13 -2.42 -5.76
C GLY A 67 -16.46 -3.66 -5.17
N SER A 68 -15.14 -3.80 -5.29
CA SER A 68 -14.39 -4.93 -4.75
C SER A 68 -13.23 -4.49 -3.86
N GLU A 69 -12.70 -5.44 -3.09
CA GLU A 69 -11.47 -5.27 -2.31
C GLU A 69 -10.20 -5.43 -3.17
N VAL A 70 -10.34 -5.79 -4.45
CA VAL A 70 -9.23 -5.94 -5.38
C VAL A 70 -8.73 -4.56 -5.79
N VAL A 71 -7.41 -4.40 -5.85
CA VAL A 71 -6.77 -3.20 -6.35
C VAL A 71 -6.12 -3.45 -7.70
N GLU A 72 -6.24 -2.50 -8.60
CA GLU A 72 -5.45 -2.41 -9.83
C GLU A 72 -4.27 -1.49 -9.57
N ILE A 73 -3.07 -2.00 -9.80
CA ILE A 73 -1.79 -1.32 -9.56
C ILE A 73 -1.19 -0.97 -10.90
N THR A 74 -0.93 0.32 -11.13
CA THR A 74 -0.15 0.78 -12.30
C THR A 74 1.33 0.78 -11.95
N LEU A 75 2.12 0.09 -12.77
CA LEU A 75 3.57 -0.03 -12.65
C LEU A 75 4.29 1.14 -13.34
N PRO A 76 5.60 1.33 -13.11
CA PRO A 76 6.33 2.48 -13.66
C PRO A 76 6.43 2.49 -15.18
N ASP A 77 6.25 1.34 -15.83
CA ASP A 77 6.20 1.20 -17.29
C ASP A 77 4.80 1.45 -17.87
N GLY A 78 3.81 1.77 -17.03
CA GLY A 78 2.42 1.99 -17.40
C GLY A 78 1.59 0.72 -17.53
N SER A 79 2.18 -0.47 -17.37
CA SER A 79 1.41 -1.70 -17.30
C SER A 79 0.59 -1.76 -16.01
N MET A 80 -0.49 -2.53 -16.02
CA MET A 80 -1.40 -2.66 -14.88
C MET A 80 -1.46 -4.12 -14.44
N VAL A 81 -1.51 -4.33 -13.13
CA VAL A 81 -1.66 -5.65 -12.51
C VAL A 81 -2.67 -5.58 -11.39
N ARG A 82 -3.53 -6.60 -11.29
CA ARG A 82 -4.53 -6.68 -10.22
C ARG A 82 -4.00 -7.49 -9.06
N SER A 83 -4.41 -7.16 -7.83
CA SER A 83 -3.99 -7.87 -6.63
C SER A 83 -4.50 -9.33 -6.54
N ASP A 84 -5.48 -9.71 -7.36
CA ASP A 84 -5.99 -11.08 -7.50
C ASP A 84 -5.29 -11.88 -8.62
N ASP A 85 -4.35 -11.26 -9.36
CA ASP A 85 -3.53 -11.95 -10.34
C ASP A 85 -2.46 -12.81 -9.63
N ALA A 86 -2.29 -14.06 -10.08
CA ALA A 86 -1.26 -14.95 -9.59
C ALA A 86 0.16 -14.39 -9.79
N GLN A 87 0.36 -13.50 -10.75
CA GLN A 87 1.65 -12.85 -11.04
C GLN A 87 1.84 -11.50 -10.33
N ALA A 88 0.86 -11.04 -9.53
CA ALA A 88 0.89 -9.71 -8.93
C ALA A 88 2.14 -9.45 -8.09
N ASN A 89 2.48 -10.40 -7.23
CA ASN A 89 3.66 -10.30 -6.37
C ASN A 89 4.94 -10.21 -7.21
N ASP A 90 5.11 -11.10 -8.18
CA ASP A 90 6.30 -11.12 -9.05
C ASP A 90 6.46 -9.83 -9.86
N LEU A 91 5.36 -9.28 -10.36
CA LEU A 91 5.35 -8.05 -11.15
C LEU A 91 5.67 -6.82 -10.29
N VAL A 92 5.03 -6.70 -9.12
CA VAL A 92 5.32 -5.62 -8.17
C VAL A 92 6.76 -5.71 -7.67
N SER A 93 7.24 -6.91 -7.33
CA SER A 93 8.63 -7.13 -6.91
C SER A 93 9.63 -6.69 -7.96
N ARG A 94 9.41 -7.07 -9.22
CA ARG A 94 10.26 -6.64 -10.34
C ARG A 94 10.22 -5.12 -10.51
N ALA A 95 9.05 -4.51 -10.40
CA ALA A 95 8.89 -3.07 -10.58
C ALA A 95 9.62 -2.23 -9.52
N ILE A 96 9.72 -2.72 -8.28
CA ILE A 96 10.37 -1.99 -7.17
C ILE A 96 11.77 -2.50 -6.83
N GLY A 97 12.21 -3.62 -7.42
CA GLY A 97 13.51 -4.22 -7.17
C GLY A 97 13.65 -4.85 -5.77
N ALA A 98 12.55 -5.36 -5.19
CA ALA A 98 12.54 -5.99 -3.88
C ALA A 98 11.57 -7.18 -3.83
N ASN A 99 11.93 -8.25 -3.13
CA ASN A 99 11.07 -9.42 -2.95
C ASN A 99 9.94 -9.12 -1.96
N VAL A 100 8.71 -9.00 -2.47
CA VAL A 100 7.56 -8.55 -1.71
C VAL A 100 6.31 -9.34 -2.04
N GLN A 101 5.36 -9.33 -1.12
CA GLN A 101 4.01 -9.83 -1.35
C GLN A 101 2.98 -8.76 -0.99
N LEU A 102 1.96 -8.62 -1.83
CA LEU A 102 0.76 -7.86 -1.51
C LEU A 102 -0.04 -8.64 -0.45
N GLU A 103 -0.35 -7.97 0.65
CA GLU A 103 -1.16 -8.52 1.72
C GLU A 103 -2.37 -7.63 2.00
N TYR A 104 -3.53 -8.28 2.10
CA TYR A 104 -4.75 -7.65 2.57
C TYR A 104 -4.71 -7.44 4.08
N LEU A 105 -5.35 -6.36 4.54
CA LEU A 105 -5.44 -5.98 5.96
C LEU A 105 -6.04 -7.12 6.78
N ARG A 106 -5.37 -7.48 7.87
CA ARG A 106 -5.83 -8.48 8.83
C ARG A 106 -6.49 -7.84 10.05
N PRO A 107 -7.25 -8.60 10.86
CA PRO A 107 -7.78 -8.08 12.13
C PRO A 107 -6.67 -7.47 12.99
N ALA A 108 -6.95 -6.33 13.64
CA ALA A 108 -5.96 -5.63 14.48
C ALA A 108 -5.42 -6.48 15.64
N SER A 109 -6.14 -7.55 16.02
CA SER A 109 -5.72 -8.53 17.03
C SER A 109 -4.66 -9.53 16.54
N ASP A 110 -4.37 -9.61 15.24
CA ASP A 110 -3.31 -10.46 14.68
C ASP A 110 -1.93 -9.81 14.87
N LEU A 111 -1.51 -9.69 16.14
CA LEU A 111 -0.28 -9.00 16.52
C LEU A 111 0.97 -9.63 15.89
N ASP A 112 0.94 -10.93 15.63
CA ASP A 112 2.06 -11.66 15.03
C ASP A 112 2.26 -11.27 13.57
N HIS A 113 1.18 -11.09 12.80
CA HIS A 113 1.25 -10.58 11.43
C HIS A 113 1.87 -9.18 11.36
N TYR A 114 1.63 -8.34 12.36
CA TYR A 114 2.13 -6.95 12.43
C TYR A 114 3.49 -6.80 13.11
N ARG A 115 4.14 -7.90 13.51
CA ARG A 115 5.51 -7.83 14.03
C ARG A 115 6.44 -7.26 12.96
N ARG A 116 7.30 -6.32 13.39
CA ARG A 116 8.37 -5.80 12.54
C ARG A 116 9.32 -6.93 12.19
N GLY A 117 9.65 -7.09 10.92
CA GLY A 117 10.76 -7.96 10.51
C GLY A 117 12.12 -7.37 10.86
N ALA A 118 13.16 -8.08 10.45
CA ALA A 118 14.56 -7.73 10.70
C ALA A 118 14.94 -6.36 10.11
N PRO A 119 15.94 -5.68 10.70
CA PRO A 119 16.54 -4.48 10.13
C PRO A 119 17.00 -4.72 8.69
N SER A 120 16.94 -3.68 7.86
CA SER A 120 17.48 -3.70 6.49
C SER A 120 18.97 -3.38 6.43
N SER A 121 19.56 -2.86 7.52
CA SER A 121 20.98 -2.59 7.68
C SER A 121 21.43 -2.88 9.11
N ASP A 122 22.68 -3.32 9.27
CA ASP A 122 23.35 -3.46 10.58
C ASP A 122 23.79 -2.09 11.15
N ASP A 123 23.85 -1.05 10.32
CA ASP A 123 24.10 0.32 10.77
C ASP A 123 22.79 0.95 11.27
N MET A 124 22.74 1.26 12.57
CA MET A 124 21.58 1.87 13.22
C MET A 124 21.19 3.22 12.60
N MET A 125 22.16 4.03 12.16
CA MET A 125 21.87 5.34 11.56
C MET A 125 21.30 5.21 10.14
N GLU A 126 21.73 4.19 9.39
CA GLU A 126 21.15 3.85 8.10
C GLU A 126 19.77 3.22 8.27
N GLU A 127 19.58 2.39 9.29
CA GLU A 127 18.30 1.75 9.58
C GLU A 127 17.22 2.75 10.02
N LEU A 128 17.60 3.87 10.64
CA LEU A 128 16.66 4.91 11.09
C LEU A 128 16.30 5.95 10.02
N ARG A 129 17.00 5.97 8.88
CA ARG A 129 16.66 6.81 7.72
C ARG A 129 15.48 6.22 6.94
#